data_AF-A0A5N5E912-F1
#
_entry.id   AF-A0A5N5E912-F1
#
_cell.length_a   1.000
_cell.length_b   1.000
_cell.length_c   1.000
_cell.angle_alpha   90.00
_cell.angle_beta   90.00
_cell.angle_gamma   90.00
#
_symmetry.space_group_name_H-M   'P 1'
#
loop_
_entity.id
_entity.type
_entity.pdbx_description
1 polymer ?
#
loop_
_entity_poly.entity_id
_entity_poly.type
_entity_poly.pdbx_seq_one_letter_code
_entity_poly.pdbx_strand_id
1 'polypeptide(L)'
;GPLESVSSEKLYFLAHQVSSESGLGMLRDCAVGGASDGNFTAAVGTPTLDGLGAVGGGAHAATEHVEIDQMIPRATLLAGLVTRILEGGL
;
A
#
# COMPACT_ATOMS: atom_id res chain seq x y z
N GLY A 1 -0.36 12.90 13.17
CA GLY A 1 1.07 12.50 13.20
C GLY A 1 1.32 11.47 12.12
N PRO A 2 2.57 11.20 11.73
CA PRO A 2 2.90 10.16 10.74
C PRO A 2 2.32 8.79 11.15
N LEU A 3 2.03 7.95 10.16
CA LEU A 3 1.48 6.60 10.37
C LEU A 3 2.50 5.75 11.15
N GLU A 4 2.12 5.24 12.32
CA GLU A 4 3.01 4.41 13.13
C GLU A 4 3.22 3.03 12.49
N SER A 5 4.46 2.54 12.47
CA SER A 5 4.84 1.26 11.85
C SER A 5 4.10 0.05 12.43
N VAL A 6 3.69 0.11 13.70
CA VAL A 6 2.95 -0.96 14.37
C VAL A 6 1.55 -1.16 13.77
N SER A 7 0.93 -0.10 13.24
CA SER A 7 -0.39 -0.17 12.62
C SER A 7 -0.37 -0.86 11.24
N SER A 8 0.80 -0.95 10.60
CA SER A 8 0.96 -1.47 9.24
C SER A 8 1.68 -2.81 9.16
N GLU A 9 2.38 -3.26 10.21
CA GLU A 9 3.29 -4.41 10.18
C GLU A 9 2.67 -5.69 9.62
N LYS A 10 1.52 -6.13 10.14
CA LYS A 10 0.83 -7.34 9.66
C LYS A 10 0.40 -7.22 8.20
N LEU A 11 -0.19 -6.09 7.83
CA LEU A 11 -0.63 -5.83 6.46
C LEU A 11 0.56 -5.75 5.50
N TYR A 12 1.66 -5.16 5.93
CA TYR A 12 2.90 -5.08 5.17
C TYR A 12 3.50 -6.46 4.92
N PHE A 13 3.48 -7.34 5.92
CA PHE A 13 3.88 -8.74 5.77
C PHE A 13 3.01 -9.47 4.75
N LEU A 14 1.67 -9.33 4.83
CA LEU A 14 0.76 -9.91 3.84
C LEU A 14 1.03 -9.36 2.43
N ALA A 15 1.30 -8.05 2.31
CA ALA A 15 1.62 -7.42 1.02
C ALA A 15 2.88 -8.02 0.40
N HIS A 16 3.92 -8.27 1.19
CA HIS A 16 5.13 -8.94 0.74
C HIS A 16 4.89 -10.38 0.29
N GLN A 17 4.05 -11.14 1.00
CA GLN A 17 3.67 -12.49 0.57
C GLN A 17 2.97 -12.46 -0.80
N VAL A 18 1.95 -11.61 -0.96
CA VAL A 18 1.22 -11.46 -2.22
C VAL A 18 2.16 -11.03 -3.35
N SER A 19 3.05 -10.08 -3.08
CA SER A 19 4.06 -9.61 -4.04
C SER A 19 4.98 -10.74 -4.51
N SER A 20 5.47 -11.56 -3.58
CA SER A 20 6.35 -12.69 -3.90
C SER A 20 5.62 -13.78 -4.68
N GLU A 21 4.40 -14.14 -4.28
CA GLU A 21 3.58 -15.16 -4.93
C GLU A 21 3.18 -14.74 -6.35
N SER A 22 2.99 -13.43 -6.57
CA SER A 22 2.61 -12.86 -7.87
C SER A 22 3.81 -12.52 -8.77
N GLY A 23 5.04 -12.79 -8.34
CA GLY A 23 6.25 -12.49 -9.11
C GLY A 23 6.56 -11.00 -9.27
N LEU A 24 6.02 -10.14 -8.39
CA LEU A 24 6.20 -8.68 -8.44
C LEU A 24 7.51 -8.21 -7.78
N GLY A 25 8.21 -9.11 -7.08
CA GLY A 25 9.48 -8.82 -6.43
C GLY A 25 9.33 -8.23 -5.02
N MET A 26 10.40 -7.62 -4.51
CA MET A 26 10.41 -7.03 -3.17
C MET A 26 9.74 -5.67 -3.16
N LEU A 27 8.76 -5.49 -2.27
CA LEU A 27 8.22 -4.17 -1.97
C LEU A 27 9.25 -3.36 -1.17
N ARG A 28 9.22 -2.04 -1.36
CA ARG A 28 9.98 -1.09 -0.55
C ARG A 28 9.01 -0.25 0.26
N ASP A 29 9.20 -0.19 1.56
CA ASP A 29 8.55 0.80 2.40
C ASP A 29 9.31 2.14 2.28
N CYS A 30 8.55 3.22 2.40
CA CYS A 30 9.09 4.56 2.49
C CYS A 30 8.25 5.34 3.49
N ALA A 31 8.90 5.84 4.55
CA ALA A 31 8.28 6.82 5.41
C ALA A 31 8.26 8.17 4.67
N VAL A 32 7.10 8.54 4.14
CA VAL A 32 6.89 9.87 3.58
C VAL A 32 6.31 10.79 4.65
N GLY A 33 6.75 12.05 4.69
CA GLY A 33 6.25 13.05 5.64
C GLY A 33 4.84 13.58 5.32
N GLY A 34 4.15 12.97 4.37
CA GLY A 34 2.80 13.35 3.94
C GLY A 34 1.73 12.86 4.91
N ALA A 35 0.60 13.56 4.95
CA ALA A 35 -0.62 13.10 5.61
C ALA A 35 -1.52 12.43 4.57
N SER A 36 -2.16 11.33 4.96
CA SER A 36 -3.13 10.58 4.18
C SER A 36 -4.34 10.25 5.05
N ASP A 37 -5.45 9.82 4.43
CA ASP A 37 -6.63 9.36 5.17
C ASP A 37 -6.31 8.14 6.05
N GLY A 38 -5.26 7.38 5.72
CA GLY A 38 -4.77 6.27 6.53
C GLY A 38 -4.31 6.69 7.93
N ASN A 39 -3.93 7.96 8.13
CA ASN A 39 -3.59 8.45 9.47
C ASN A 39 -4.81 8.46 10.41
N PHE A 40 -6.03 8.67 9.88
CA PHE A 40 -7.25 8.66 10.69
C PHE A 40 -7.67 7.25 11.09
N THR A 41 -7.59 6.29 10.17
CA THR A 41 -7.92 4.89 10.46
C THR A 41 -6.93 4.27 11.45
N ALA A 42 -5.63 4.57 11.30
CA ALA A 42 -4.62 4.14 12.26
C ALA A 42 -4.83 4.75 13.65
N ALA A 43 -5.23 6.03 13.73
CA ALA A 43 -5.47 6.71 15.01
C ALA A 43 -6.60 6.08 15.85
N VAL A 44 -7.54 5.37 15.23
CA VAL A 44 -8.61 4.63 15.91
C VAL A 44 -8.27 3.15 16.13
N GLY A 45 -7.01 2.74 15.91
CA GLY A 45 -6.54 1.38 16.13
C GLY A 45 -6.86 0.39 15.02
N THR A 46 -7.32 0.86 13.85
CA THR A 46 -7.55 -0.01 12.69
C THR A 46 -6.21 -0.31 12.01
N PRO A 47 -5.83 -1.59 11.79
CA PRO A 47 -4.66 -1.92 10.98
C PRO A 47 -4.74 -1.22 9.63
N THR A 48 -3.70 -0.46 9.30
CA THR A 48 -3.69 0.41 8.12
C THR A 48 -2.38 0.26 7.37
N LEU A 49 -2.47 -0.04 6.07
CA LEU A 49 -1.36 0.01 5.14
C LEU A 49 -1.69 1.05 4.07
N ASP A 50 -0.79 2.01 3.91
CA ASP A 50 -0.96 3.11 2.96
C ASP A 50 0.13 3.06 1.87
N GLY A 51 0.01 3.92 0.85
CA GLY A 51 0.94 3.96 -0.27
C GLY A 51 0.70 2.85 -1.30
N LEU A 52 -0.52 2.33 -1.39
CA LEU A 52 -0.95 1.32 -2.38
C LEU A 52 -1.50 1.92 -3.69
N GLY A 53 -1.57 3.25 -3.81
CA GLY A 53 -2.13 3.97 -4.98
C GLY A 53 -1.32 3.86 -6.28
N ALA A 54 -1.62 4.61 -7.33
CA ALA A 54 -0.87 4.51 -8.58
C ALA A 54 0.63 4.86 -8.41
N VAL A 55 1.48 4.28 -9.25
CA VAL A 55 2.88 4.72 -9.40
C VAL A 55 2.91 5.84 -10.44
N GLY A 56 3.65 6.90 -10.17
CA GLY A 56 3.70 8.08 -11.00
C GLY A 56 4.35 9.25 -10.27
N GLY A 57 4.14 10.46 -10.77
CA GLY A 57 4.80 11.64 -10.21
C GLY A 57 4.06 12.93 -10.49
N GLY A 58 4.54 14.01 -9.85
CA GLY A 58 3.99 15.35 -10.04
C GLY A 58 2.62 15.56 -9.43
N ALA A 59 2.28 14.85 -8.36
CA ALA A 59 0.99 15.01 -7.67
C ALA A 59 0.70 16.49 -7.38
N HIS A 60 -0.51 16.93 -7.71
CA HIS A 60 -0.95 18.32 -7.59
C HIS A 60 -0.26 19.32 -8.54
N ALA A 61 0.28 18.86 -9.66
CA ALA A 61 0.89 19.71 -10.69
C ALA A 61 0.35 19.37 -12.11
N ALA A 62 0.55 20.27 -13.08
CA ALA A 62 0.18 20.00 -14.47
C ALA A 62 0.96 18.82 -15.10
N THR A 63 2.07 18.43 -14.47
CA THR A 63 2.89 17.27 -14.84
C THR A 63 2.46 15.99 -14.10
N GLU A 64 1.30 16.00 -13.42
CA GLU A 64 0.75 14.82 -12.76
C GLU A 64 0.50 13.71 -13.78
N HIS A 65 1.04 12.53 -13.51
CA HIS A 65 0.91 11.37 -14.39
C HIS A 65 1.01 10.07 -13.61
N VAL A 66 0.58 8.99 -14.27
CA VAL A 66 0.73 7.61 -13.81
C VAL A 66 1.54 6.80 -14.81
N GLU A 67 2.32 5.85 -14.29
CA GLU A 67 3.04 4.86 -15.10
C GLU A 67 2.09 3.71 -15.45
N ILE A 68 1.71 3.60 -16.71
CA ILE A 68 0.68 2.66 -17.17
C ILE A 68 1.08 1.19 -16.97
N ASP A 69 2.36 0.89 -17.18
CA ASP A 69 2.91 -0.47 -16.98
C ASP A 69 2.90 -0.90 -15.50
N GLN A 70 2.86 0.04 -14.57
CA GLN A 70 2.74 -0.22 -13.13
C GLN A 70 1.29 -0.47 -12.67
N MET A 71 0.29 -0.14 -13.48
CA MET A 71 -1.11 -0.28 -13.07
C MET A 71 -1.53 -1.74 -12.84
N ILE A 72 -1.07 -2.66 -13.70
CA ILE A 72 -1.38 -4.10 -13.55
C ILE A 72 -0.73 -4.67 -12.29
N PRO A 73 0.59 -4.49 -12.03
CA PRO A 73 1.21 -4.86 -10.76
C PRO A 73 0.48 -4.32 -9.54
N ARG A 74 0.06 -3.05 -9.55
CA ARG A 74 -0.63 -2.43 -8.41
C ARG A 74 -2.03 -3.02 -8.18
N ALA A 75 -2.80 -3.23 -9.24
CA ALA A 75 -4.10 -3.88 -9.15
C ALA A 75 -3.97 -5.33 -8.65
N THR A 76 -2.94 -6.05 -9.12
CA THR A 76 -2.66 -7.44 -8.70
C THR A 76 -2.35 -7.52 -7.21
N LEU A 77 -1.46 -6.64 -6.72
CA LEU A 77 -1.10 -6.57 -5.30
C LEU A 77 -2.32 -6.26 -4.43
N LEU A 78 -3.12 -5.25 -4.82
CA LEU A 78 -4.31 -4.84 -4.07
C LEU A 78 -5.36 -5.95 -4.03
N ALA A 79 -5.63 -6.59 -5.17
CA ALA A 79 -6.58 -7.70 -5.23
C ALA A 79 -6.14 -8.87 -4.35
N GLY A 80 -4.87 -9.28 -4.42
CA GLY A 80 -4.33 -10.37 -3.60
C GLY A 80 -4.38 -10.06 -2.10
N LEU A 81 -4.11 -8.80 -1.71
CA LEU A 81 -4.26 -8.35 -0.32
C LEU A 81 -5.70 -8.47 0.16
N VAL A 82 -6.68 -7.99 -0.61
CA VAL A 82 -8.10 -8.09 -0.27
C VAL A 82 -8.51 -9.56 -0.13
N THR A 83 -8.12 -10.41 -1.07
CA THR A 83 -8.38 -11.85 -1.01
C THR A 83 -7.84 -12.47 0.29
N ARG A 84 -6.58 -12.20 0.63
CA ARG A 84 -5.95 -12.78 1.82
C ARG A 84 -6.61 -12.32 3.13
N ILE A 85 -7.09 -11.07 3.16
CA ILE A 85 -7.85 -10.54 4.31
C ILE A 85 -9.20 -11.27 4.44
N LEU A 86 -9.92 -11.47 3.33
CA LEU A 86 -11.20 -12.18 3.32
C LEU A 86 -11.05 -13.66 3.72
N GLU A 87 -9.89 -14.25 3.47
CA GLU A 87 -9.52 -15.61 3.89
C GLU A 87 -9.08 -15.70 5.37
N GLY A 88 -9.08 -14.58 6.11
CA GLY A 88 -8.74 -14.55 7.53
C GLY A 88 -7.25 -14.38 7.83
N GLY A 89 -6.49 -13.78 6.92
CA GLY A 89 -5.04 -13.57 7.08
C GLY A 89 -4.60 -12.54 8.13
N LEU A 90 -5.51 -11.91 8.89
CA LEU A 90 -5.23 -10.83 9.86
C LEU A 90 -5.41 -11.23 11.33
#